data_AF-A0A0B8QSB0-F1
#
_entry.id   AF-A0A0B8QSB0-F1
#
_cell.length_a   1.000
_cell.length_b   1.000
_cell.length_c   1.000
_cell.angle_alpha   90.00
_cell.angle_beta   90.00
_cell.angle_gamma   90.00
#
_symmetry.space_group_name_H-M   'P 1'
#
loop_
_entity.id
_entity.type
_entity.pdbx_description
1 polymer ?
#
loop_
_entity_poly.entity_id
_entity_poly.type
_entity_poly.pdbx_seq_one_letter_code
_entity_poly.pdbx_strand_id
1 'polypeptide(L)' 'MVDVKATNEKLVARAARIVMQATECDKELATSTLEQTDYDVKLAILVILTGMDVDMARAQLEKKQGFLRLAVEDA' A
#
# COMPACT_ATOMS: atom_id res chain seq x y z
N MET A 1 12.82 -4.34 -2.41
CA MET A 1 12.13 -5.60 -2.04
C MET A 1 10.86 -5.21 -1.29
N VAL A 2 9.74 -5.10 -2.01
CA VAL A 2 8.41 -4.64 -1.52
C VAL A 2 7.39 -5.71 -1.92
N ASP A 3 7.67 -6.98 -1.61
CA ASP A 3 6.79 -8.12 -1.90
C ASP A 3 6.75 -9.04 -0.69
N VAL A 4 6.24 -8.51 0.43
CA VAL A 4 6.05 -9.26 1.69
C VAL A 4 4.59 -9.13 2.07
N LYS A 5 3.86 -10.24 2.10
CA LYS A 5 2.61 -10.35 2.85
C LYS A 5 2.95 -10.36 4.34
N ALA A 6 2.45 -9.37 5.09
CA ALA A 6 2.75 -9.26 6.51
C ALA A 6 1.91 -10.24 7.33
N THR A 7 2.36 -11.49 7.47
CA THR A 7 1.64 -12.56 8.20
C THR A 7 2.03 -12.66 9.69
N ASN A 8 2.93 -11.81 10.17
CA ASN A 8 3.39 -11.82 11.57
C ASN A 8 3.44 -10.37 12.08
N GLU A 9 3.14 -10.12 13.36
CA GLU A 9 3.08 -8.78 13.97
C GLU A 9 4.33 -7.92 13.66
N LYS A 10 5.51 -8.55 13.63
CA LYS A 10 6.76 -7.87 13.25
C LYS A 10 6.77 -7.38 11.81
N LEU A 11 6.21 -8.17 10.89
CA LEU A 11 6.09 -7.81 9.48
C LEU A 11 5.02 -6.74 9.29
N VAL A 12 3.93 -6.78 10.07
CA VAL A 12 2.86 -5.77 10.01
C VAL A 12 3.39 -4.41 10.47
N ALA A 13 4.09 -4.38 11.60
CA ALA A 13 4.74 -3.16 12.09
C ALA A 13 5.77 -2.61 11.08
N ARG A 14 6.48 -3.49 10.37
CA ARG A 14 7.40 -3.09 9.30
C ARG A 14 6.65 -2.54 8.08
N ALA A 15 5.59 -3.21 7.65
CA ALA A 15 4.74 -2.76 6.55
C ALA A 15 4.17 -1.37 6.84
N ALA A 16 3.59 -1.17 8.03
CA ALA A 16 3.07 0.12 8.46
C ALA A 16 4.15 1.21 8.41
N ARG A 17 5.37 0.92 8.90
CA ARG A 17 6.47 1.87 8.83
C ARG A 17 6.87 2.23 7.39
N ILE A 18 6.90 1.24 6.48
CA ILE A 18 7.20 1.49 5.06
C ILE A 18 6.13 2.39 4.43
N VAL A 19 4.86 2.11 4.69
CA VAL A 19 3.74 2.93 4.20
C VAL A 19 3.86 4.35 4.73
N MET A 20 4.02 4.54 6.04
CA MET A 20 4.22 5.86 6.65
C MET A 20 5.39 6.63 6.05
N GLN A 21 6.53 5.96 5.78
CA GLN A 21 7.69 6.61 5.18
C GLN A 21 7.48 6.99 3.71
N ALA A 22 6.65 6.24 2.98
CA ALA A 22 6.40 6.49 1.56
C ALA A 22 5.29 7.53 1.34
N THR A 23 4.35 7.65 2.26
CA THR A 23 3.16 8.50 2.11
C THR A 23 3.05 9.62 3.13
N GLU A 24 4.00 9.71 4.06
CA GLU A 24 4.05 10.68 5.17
C GLU A 24 2.77 10.68 6.04
N CYS A 25 2.02 9.58 6.02
CA CYS A 25 0.80 9.43 6.79
C CYS A 25 1.05 8.97 8.23
N ASP A 26 0.00 9.12 9.05
CA ASP A 26 0.00 8.62 10.41
C ASP A 26 -0.09 7.09 10.47
N LYS A 27 0.40 6.54 11.58
CA LYS A 27 0.38 5.10 11.83
C LYS A 27 -1.02 4.51 11.78
N GLU A 28 -2.02 5.22 12.30
CA GLU A 28 -3.42 4.76 12.28
C GLU A 28 -3.94 4.58 10.86
N LEU A 29 -3.70 5.58 10.00
CA LEU A 29 -4.08 5.52 8.58
C LEU A 29 -3.32 4.42 7.84
N ALA A 30 -2.00 4.31 8.06
CA ALA A 30 -1.18 3.26 7.47
C ALA A 30 -1.68 1.86 7.85
N THR A 31 -2.00 1.64 9.13
CA THR A 31 -2.43 0.33 9.63
C THR A 31 -3.84 -0.02 9.14
N SER A 32 -4.77 0.93 9.19
CA SER A 32 -6.13 0.72 8.69
C SER A 32 -6.14 0.44 7.19
N THR A 33 -5.32 1.17 6.41
CA THR A 33 -5.21 0.91 4.97
C THR A 33 -4.59 -0.45 4.71
N LEU A 34 -3.53 -0.83 5.45
CA LEU A 34 -2.93 -2.16 5.31
C LEU A 34 -3.92 -3.29 5.61
N GLU A 35 -4.78 -3.14 6.62
CA GLU A 35 -5.83 -4.12 6.90
C GLU A 35 -6.83 -4.22 5.74
N GLN A 36 -7.23 -3.09 5.17
CA GLN A 36 -8.13 -3.05 4.00
C GLN A 36 -7.49 -3.66 2.75
N THR A 37 -6.17 -3.59 2.61
CA THR A 37 -5.42 -4.12 1.45
C THR A 37 -4.90 -5.55 1.62
N ASP A 38 -5.36 -6.31 2.63
CA ASP A 38 -4.83 -7.64 2.98
C ASP A 38 -3.30 -7.64 3.22
N TYR A 39 -2.84 -6.57 3.87
CA TYR A 39 -1.45 -6.27 4.19
C TYR A 39 -0.53 -6.12 2.96
N ASP A 40 -1.09 -5.78 1.81
CA ASP A 40 -0.30 -5.41 0.63
C ASP A 40 0.19 -3.96 0.76
N VAL A 41 1.51 -3.82 0.93
CA VAL A 41 2.19 -2.53 1.09
C VAL A 41 2.12 -1.68 -0.17
N LYS A 42 2.24 -2.28 -1.36
CA LYS A 42 2.19 -1.51 -2.62
C LYS A 42 0.79 -0.96 -2.81
N LEU A 43 -0.22 -1.79 -2.60
CA LEU A 43 -1.61 -1.37 -2.70
C LEU A 43 -1.94 -0.29 -1.67
N ALA A 44 -1.50 -0.44 -0.41
CA ALA A 44 -1.75 0.56 0.62
C ALA A 44 -1.09 1.91 0.30
N ILE A 45 0.15 1.91 -0.19
CA ILE A 45 0.82 3.14 -0.62
C ILE A 45 0.05 3.81 -1.76
N LEU A 46 -0.38 3.04 -2.76
CA LEU A 46 -1.14 3.58 -3.88
C LEU A 46 -2.45 4.20 -3.40
N VAL A 47 -3.24 3.49 -2.60
CA VAL A 47 -4.51 3.98 -2.02
C VAL A 47 -4.32 5.29 -1.27
N ILE A 48 -3.29 5.41 -0.43
CA ILE A 48 -3.06 6.63 0.35
C ILE A 48 -2.57 7.79 -0.54
N LEU A 49 -1.70 7.54 -1.51
CA LEU A 49 -1.18 8.58 -2.40
C LEU A 49 -2.22 9.10 -3.38
N THR A 50 -3.09 8.22 -3.89
CA THR A 50 -4.07 8.56 -4.93
C THR A 50 -5.46 8.85 -4.36
N GLY A 51 -5.74 8.43 -3.12
CA GLY A 51 -7.05 8.53 -2.49
C GLY A 51 -8.12 7.63 -3.13
N MET A 52 -7.73 6.68 -3.98
CA MET A 52 -8.66 5.76 -4.65
C MET A 52 -9.11 4.62 -3.74
N ASP A 53 -10.28 4.08 -4.03
CA ASP A 53 -10.74 2.83 -3.42
C ASP A 53 -9.75 1.67 -3.63
N VAL A 54 -9.69 0.77 -2.65
CA VAL A 54 -8.79 -0.39 -2.65
C VAL A 54 -8.96 -1.25 -3.91
N ASP A 55 -10.20 -1.46 -4.37
CA ASP A 55 -10.47 -2.25 -5.58
C ASP A 55 -9.99 -1.55 -6.85
N MET A 56 -10.17 -0.22 -6.94
CA MET A 56 -9.69 0.56 -8.08
C MET A 56 -8.16 0.61 -8.11
N ALA A 57 -7.54 0.86 -6.95
CA ALA A 57 -6.10 0.84 -6.80
C ALA A 57 -5.52 -0.54 -7.13
N ARG A 58 -6.20 -1.63 -6.75
CA ARG A 58 -5.79 -3.00 -7.08
C ARG A 58 -5.84 -3.24 -8.58
N ALA A 59 -6.94 -2.87 -9.23
CA ALA A 59 -7.06 -3.00 -10.68
C ALA A 59 -6.01 -2.17 -11.43
N GLN A 60 -5.71 -0.95 -10.94
CA GLN A 60 -4.68 -0.10 -11.52
C GLN A 60 -3.28 -0.69 -11.33
N LEU A 61 -2.98 -1.19 -10.13
CA LEU A 61 -1.71 -1.84 -9.83
C LEU A 61 -1.52 -3.10 -10.68
N GLU A 62 -2.57 -3.90 -10.89
CA GLU A 62 -2.55 -5.10 -11.73
C GLU A 62 -2.38 -4.75 -13.22
N LYS A 63 -3.08 -3.73 -13.73
CA LYS A 63 -2.88 -3.20 -15.09
C LYS A 63 -1.44 -2.78 -15.34
N LYS A 64 -0.79 -2.20 -14.33
CA LYS A 64 0.60 -1.76 -14.39
C LYS A 64 1.57 -2.85 -13.89
N GLN A 65 1.17 -4.12 -13.88
CA GLN A 65 2.01 -5.29 -13.52
C GLN A 65 2.71 -5.20 -12.14
N GLY A 66 2.09 -4.54 -11.16
CA GLY A 66 2.67 -4.38 -9.82
C GLY A 66 3.73 -3.29 -9.70
N PHE A 67 3.92 -2.47 -10.74
CA PHE A 67 4.84 -1.34 -10.70
C PHE A 67 4.18 -0.10 -10.07
N LEU A 68 4.42 0.08 -8.77
CA LEU A 68 3.92 1.20 -7.99
C LEU A 68 4.22 2.57 -8.65
N ARG A 69 5.44 2.75 -9.18
CA ARG A 69 5.86 4.02 -9.79
C ARG A 69 5.00 4.41 -10.99
N LEU A 70 4.70 3.45 -11.86
CA LEU A 70 3.83 3.65 -13.02
C LEU A 70 2.35 3.83 -12.62
N ALA A 71 1.93 3.22 -11.51
CA ALA A 71 0.57 3.37 -11.02
C ALA A 71 0.31 4.74 -10.38
N VAL A 72 1.32 5.36 -9.76
CA VAL A 72 1.22 6.70 -9.15
C VAL A 72 1.29 7.82 -10.20
N GLU A 73 2.04 7.65 -11.29
CA GLU A 73 2.11 8.66 -12.37
C GLU A 73 0.82 8.78 -13.20
N ASP A 74 -0.03 7.76 -13.17
CA ASP A 74 -1.26 7.64 -13.96
C ASP A 74 -2.52 7.97 -13.14
N ALA A 75 -2.34 8.45 -11.90
CA ALA A 75 -3.37 8.69 -10.90
C ALA A 75 -3.80 10.16 -10.81
#